data_AF-A0ABD0RJ61-F1
#
_entry.id   AF-A0ABD0RJ61-F1
#
_cell.length_a   1.000
_cell.length_b   1.000
_cell.length_c   1.000
_cell.angle_alpha   90.00
_cell.angle_beta   90.00
_cell.angle_gamma   90.00
#
_symmetry.space_group_name_H-M   'P 1'
#
loop_
_entity.id
_entity.type
_entity.pdbx_description
1 polymer ?
#
loop_
_entity_poly.entity_id
_entity_poly.type
_entity_poly.pdbx_seq_one_letter_code
_entity_poly.pdbx_strand_id
1 'polypeptide(L)' 'VGGIKPGCFKIGNTGGMLDNILASKLYRPGSVAYVSRSGGMSNELNNIISRTTDGVYEGVAIG' A
#
# COMPACT_ATOMS: atom_id res chain seq x y z
N VAL A 1 12.83 2.03 -2.66
CA VAL A 1 12.24 2.76 -3.79
C VAL A 1 11.05 1.98 -4.36
N GLY A 2 9.83 2.47 -4.15
CA GLY A 2 8.58 1.85 -4.61
C GLY A 2 7.38 2.74 -4.27
N GLY A 3 6.18 2.34 -4.69
CA GLY A 3 4.98 3.10 -4.38
C GLY A 3 3.71 2.50 -4.99
N ILE A 4 2.58 2.85 -4.39
CA ILE A 4 1.26 2.38 -4.80
C ILE A 4 0.20 3.46 -4.58
N LYS A 5 -0.63 3.67 -5.59
CA LYS A 5 -1.86 4.44 -5.53
C LYS A 5 -3.03 3.48 -5.73
N PRO A 6 -3.68 3.03 -4.65
CA PRO A 6 -4.73 2.03 -4.70
C PRO A 6 -5.85 2.35 -5.70
N GLY A 7 -6.23 1.34 -6.49
CA GLY A 7 -7.21 1.48 -7.57
C GLY A 7 -6.73 2.26 -8.81
N CYS A 8 -5.47 2.74 -8.85
CA CYS A 8 -4.95 3.52 -9.97
C CYS A 8 -3.65 2.96 -10.55
N PHE A 9 -2.60 2.81 -9.73
CA PHE A 9 -1.26 2.50 -10.22
C PHE A 9 -0.37 1.90 -9.14
N LYS A 10 0.59 1.05 -9.53
CA LYS A 10 1.64 0.54 -8.64
C LYS A 10 3.00 0.54 -9.34
N ILE A 11 4.07 0.79 -8.59
CA ILE A 11 5.44 0.77 -9.08
C ILE A 11 6.05 -0.59 -8.77
N GLY A 12 6.38 -1.35 -9.82
CA GLY A 12 7.00 -2.67 -9.71
C GLY A 12 6.17 -3.65 -8.89
N ASN A 13 6.84 -4.32 -7.94
CA ASN A 13 6.23 -5.36 -7.08
C ASN A 13 5.58 -4.81 -5.80
N THR A 14 5.38 -3.48 -5.68
CA THR A 14 4.73 -2.87 -4.52
C THR A 14 3.32 -3.45 -4.32
N GLY A 15 2.98 -3.84 -3.09
CA GLY A 15 1.72 -4.53 -2.78
C GLY A 15 1.80 -6.06 -2.85
N GLY A 16 2.88 -6.64 -3.39
CA GLY A 16 3.13 -8.08 -3.39
C GLY A 16 2.13 -8.89 -4.24
N MET A 17 1.77 -10.08 -3.74
CA MET A 17 0.81 -10.98 -4.39
C MET A 17 -0.58 -10.33 -4.49
N LEU A 18 -1.39 -10.78 -5.47
CA LEU A 18 -2.76 -10.29 -5.65
C LEU A 18 -3.64 -10.50 -4.41
N ASP A 19 -3.42 -11.60 -3.68
CA ASP A 19 -4.13 -11.87 -2.42
C ASP A 19 -3.87 -10.78 -1.38
N ASN A 20 -2.64 -10.24 -1.32
CA ASN A 20 -2.31 -9.15 -0.43
C ASN A 20 -2.95 -7.82 -0.87
N ILE A 21 -3.09 -7.60 -2.18
CA ILE A 21 -3.81 -6.44 -2.71
C ILE A 21 -5.28 -6.47 -2.30
N LEU A 22 -5.92 -7.64 -2.36
CA LEU A 22 -7.30 -7.83 -1.91
C LEU A 22 -7.41 -7.70 -0.39
N ALA A 23 -6.55 -8.39 0.36
CA ALA A 23 -6.55 -8.37 1.82
C ALA A 23 -6.29 -6.97 2.39
N SER A 24 -5.39 -6.21 1.76
CA SER A 24 -5.04 -4.84 2.16
C SER A 24 -5.94 -3.77 1.52
N LYS A 25 -7.02 -4.16 0.83
CA LYS A 25 -7.98 -3.25 0.16
C LYS A 25 -7.33 -2.26 -0.83
N LEU A 26 -6.21 -2.65 -1.46
CA LEU A 26 -5.44 -1.80 -2.38
C LEU A 26 -6.07 -1.68 -3.78
N TYR A 27 -7.21 -2.31 -4.01
CA TYR A 27 -8.02 -2.18 -5.24
C TYR A 27 -8.90 -0.92 -5.25
N ARG A 28 -9.00 -0.21 -4.13
CA ARG A 28 -9.73 1.05 -4.01
C ARG A 28 -8.95 2.05 -3.16
N PRO A 29 -9.11 3.37 -3.38
CA PRO A 29 -8.52 4.37 -2.50
C PRO A 29 -9.16 4.33 -1.11
N GLY A 30 -8.36 4.64 -0.09
CA GLY A 30 -8.84 5.09 1.22
C GLY A 30 -8.43 6.54 1.47
N SER A 31 -8.26 6.94 2.74
CA SER A 31 -7.99 8.32 3.13
C SER A 31 -6.59 8.53 3.74
N VAL A 32 -5.79 7.46 3.88
CA VAL A 32 -4.49 7.52 4.59
C VAL A 32 -3.33 7.41 3.62
N ALA A 33 -2.39 8.36 3.69
CA ALA A 33 -1.13 8.28 2.96
C ALA A 33 0.03 7.92 3.90
N TYR A 34 1.03 7.18 3.41
CA TYR A 34 2.24 6.89 4.16
C TYR A 34 3.50 7.03 3.31
N VAL A 35 4.61 7.33 4.00
CA VAL A 35 5.95 7.31 3.45
C VAL A 35 6.82 6.41 4.33
N SER A 36 7.46 5.42 3.73
CA SER A 36 8.35 4.47 4.41
C SER A 36 9.72 4.47 3.78
N ARG A 37 10.77 4.20 4.56
CA ARG A 37 12.10 3.91 4.01
C ARG A 37 12.19 2.47 3.49
N SER A 38 11.65 1.52 4.26
CA SER A 38 11.69 0.09 3.92
C SER A 38 10.57 -0.33 2.98
N GLY A 39 10.93 -0.98 1.87
CA GLY A 39 9.99 -1.57 0.92
C GLY A 39 9.18 -2.72 1.53
N GLY A 40 9.82 -3.59 2.32
CA GLY A 40 9.14 -4.70 3.00
C GLY A 40 8.11 -4.22 4.02
N MET A 41 8.46 -3.20 4.82
CA MET A 41 7.54 -2.59 5.78
C MET A 41 6.38 -1.86 5.10
N SER A 42 6.53 -1.44 3.84
CA SER A 42 5.44 -0.79 3.11
C SER A 42 4.27 -1.75 2.88
N ASN A 43 4.53 -3.05 2.68
CA ASN A 43 3.48 -4.07 2.61
C ASN A 43 2.78 -4.27 3.95
N GLU A 44 3.54 -4.28 5.05
CA GLU A 44 2.97 -4.43 6.39
C GLU A 44 2.11 -3.21 6.76
N LEU A 45 2.54 -1.99 6.39
CA LEU A 45 1.77 -0.77 6.55
C LEU A 45 0.45 -0.81 5.78
N ASN A 46 0.46 -1.30 4.53
CA ASN A 46 -0.79 -1.49 3.77
C ASN A 46 -1.77 -2.39 4.53
N ASN A 47 -1.29 -3.51 5.08
CA ASN A 47 -2.12 -4.43 5.85
C ASN A 47 -2.65 -3.78 7.14
N ILE A 48 -1.81 -3.11 7.92
CA ILE A 48 -2.21 -2.43 9.16
C ILE A 48 -3.23 -1.33 8.88
N ILE A 49 -2.94 -0.43 7.92
CA ILE A 49 -3.81 0.70 7.56
C ILE A 49 -5.17 0.20 7.07
N SER A 50 -5.20 -0.88 6.27
CA SER A 50 -6.46 -1.46 5.78
C SER A 50 -7.38 -2.01 6.88
N ARG A 51 -6.81 -2.36 8.05
CA ARG A 51 -7.53 -2.91 9.21
C ARG A 51 -7.95 -1.83 10.20
N THR A 52 -7.12 -0.80 10.37
CA THR A 52 -7.38 0.26 11.36
C THR A 52 -8.12 1.46 10.78
N THR A 53 -8.13 1.61 9.45
CA THR A 53 -8.73 2.76 8.75
C THR A 53 -9.52 2.31 7.52
N ASP A 54 -9.93 3.27 6.68
CA ASP A 54 -10.64 3.01 5.43
C ASP A 54 -9.73 2.52 4.30
N GLY A 55 -8.40 2.65 4.42
CA GLY A 55 -7.41 2.14 3.48
C GLY A 55 -6.35 3.17 3.07
N VAL A 56 -5.43 2.74 2.21
CA VAL A 56 -4.36 3.60 1.72
C VAL A 56 -4.86 4.46 0.55
N TYR A 57 -4.57 5.75 0.57
CA TYR A 57 -4.75 6.65 -0.57
C TYR A 57 -3.49 6.64 -1.47
N GLU A 58 -2.32 6.77 -0.84
CA GLU A 58 -1.03 6.75 -1.54
C GLU A 58 0.08 6.28 -0.60
N GLY A 59 0.89 5.34 -1.06
CA GLY A 59 2.01 4.78 -0.30
C GLY A 59 3.30 4.91 -1.09
N VAL A 60 4.36 5.46 -0.47
CA VAL A 60 5.68 5.60 -1.11
C VAL A 60 6.76 5.00 -0.24
N ALA A 61 7.63 4.20 -0.84
CA ALA A 61 8.81 3.63 -0.22
C ALA A 61 10.07 4.33 -0.75
N ILE A 62 10.67 5.26 0.00
CA ILE A 62 11.79 6.09 -0.48
C ILE A 62 13.12 5.33 -0.58
N GLY A 63 13.29 4.22 0.14
CA GLY A 63 14.58 3.51 0.20
C GLY A 63 15.52 4.08 1.24
#